data_AF-A0A2U8WC08-F1
#
_entry.id   AF-A0A2U8WC08-F1
#
_cell.length_a   1.000
_cell.length_b   1.000
_cell.length_c   1.000
_cell.angle_alpha   90.00
_cell.angle_beta   90.00
_cell.angle_gamma   90.00
#
_symmetry.space_group_name_H-M   'P 1'
#
loop_
_entity.id
_entity.type
_entity.pdbx_description
1 polymer ?
#
loop_
_entity_poly.entity_id
_entity_poly.type
_entity_poly.pdbx_seq_one_letter_code
_entity_poly.pdbx_strand_id
1 'polypeptide(L)'
;MTEARLKSIPALVGDAIRETQELVSKEITLFHAEMGEGVEKFGLGLALFIAAGVFALTGVLVLILALVKGLAVLLSSDALAALIVGGAFALIAIGIALWGRSKASISGLEAIRTERQVHEDTRIITERMGE
;
A
#
# COMPACT_ATOMS: atom_id res chain seq x y z
N MET A 1 -35.40 1.80 59.02
CA MET A 1 -34.58 0.68 58.58
C MET A 1 -34.65 0.67 57.06
N THR A 2 -33.65 1.26 56.41
CA THR A 2 -33.67 1.57 54.97
C THR A 2 -33.26 0.34 54.18
N GLU A 3 -34.21 -0.24 53.45
CA GLU A 3 -34.01 -1.47 52.68
C GLU A 3 -32.93 -1.27 51.60
N ALA A 4 -31.78 -1.90 51.82
CA ALA A 4 -30.81 -2.15 50.76
C ALA A 4 -31.46 -3.10 49.76
N ARG A 5 -32.08 -2.52 48.72
CA ARG A 5 -32.61 -3.25 47.56
C ARG A 5 -31.42 -3.94 46.87
N LEU A 6 -31.14 -5.18 47.27
CA LEU A 6 -30.13 -6.03 46.66
C LEU A 6 -30.44 -6.13 45.17
N LYS A 7 -29.68 -5.39 44.36
CA LYS A 7 -29.80 -5.41 42.90
C LYS A 7 -29.54 -6.85 42.46
N SER A 8 -30.51 -7.45 41.77
CA SER A 8 -30.41 -8.85 41.36
C SER A 8 -29.25 -9.03 40.37
N ILE A 9 -28.53 -10.16 40.44
CA ILE A 9 -27.41 -10.50 39.52
C ILE A 9 -27.74 -10.26 38.03
N PRO A 10 -28.96 -10.54 37.54
CA PRO A 10 -29.34 -10.21 36.17
C PRO A 10 -29.28 -8.72 35.83
N ALA A 11 -29.56 -7.83 36.80
CA ALA A 11 -29.49 -6.39 36.61
C ALA A 11 -28.04 -5.88 36.55
N LEU A 12 -27.12 -6.48 37.31
CA LEU A 12 -25.68 -6.17 37.24
C LEU A 12 -25.06 -6.60 35.91
N VAL A 13 -25.47 -7.76 35.39
CA VAL A 13 -25.05 -8.22 34.04
C VAL A 13 -25.59 -7.30 32.96
N GLY A 14 -26.85 -6.86 33.06
CA GLY A 14 -27.43 -5.88 32.14
C GLY A 14 -26.70 -4.53 32.17
N ASP A 15 -26.29 -4.08 33.35
CA ASP A 15 -25.50 -2.85 33.50
C ASP A 15 -24.10 -2.98 32.88
N ALA A 16 -23.40 -4.10 33.12
CA ALA A 16 -22.07 -4.34 32.56
C ALA A 16 -22.07 -4.43 31.02
N ILE A 17 -23.11 -5.04 30.44
CA ILE A 17 -23.29 -5.07 28.97
C ILE A 17 -23.50 -3.66 28.43
N ARG A 18 -24.33 -2.86 29.09
CA ARG A 18 -24.58 -1.46 28.68
C ARG A 18 -23.31 -0.61 28.79
N GLU A 19 -22.54 -0.77 29.86
CA GLU A 19 -21.27 -0.06 30.06
C GLU A 19 -20.22 -0.48 29.02
N THR A 20 -20.18 -1.77 28.66
CA THR A 20 -19.33 -2.28 27.58
C THR A 20 -19.73 -1.71 26.21
N GLN A 21 -21.03 -1.62 25.93
CA GLN A 21 -21.54 -1.00 24.69
C GLN A 21 -21.17 0.49 24.62
N GLU A 22 -21.27 1.21 25.74
CA GLU A 22 -20.85 2.62 25.82
C GLU A 22 -19.34 2.79 25.62
N LEU A 23 -18.52 1.89 26.17
CA LEU A 23 -17.06 1.87 25.96
C LEU A 23 -16.71 1.61 24.50
N VAL A 24 -17.31 0.60 23.86
CA VAL A 24 -17.09 0.29 22.44
C VAL A 24 -17.48 1.48 21.56
N SER A 25 -18.61 2.13 21.84
CA SER A 25 -19.04 3.32 21.09
C SER A 25 -18.04 4.49 21.22
N LYS A 26 -17.45 4.68 22.41
CA LYS A 26 -16.40 5.69 22.63
C LYS A 26 -15.11 5.35 21.87
N GLU A 27 -14.67 4.10 21.91
CA GLU A 27 -13.47 3.64 21.22
C GLU A 27 -13.59 3.85 19.70
N ILE A 28 -14.76 3.53 19.12
CA ILE A 28 -15.06 3.78 17.69
C ILE A 28 -15.01 5.28 17.37
N THR A 29 -15.53 6.12 18.25
CA THR A 29 -15.53 7.59 18.04
C THR A 29 -14.12 8.15 18.09
N LEU A 30 -13.30 7.68 19.04
CA LEU A 30 -11.89 8.06 19.17
C LEU A 30 -11.09 7.57 17.96
N PHE A 31 -11.30 6.33 17.55
CA PHE A 31 -10.67 5.74 16.37
C PHE A 31 -11.01 6.53 15.10
N HIS A 32 -12.27 6.91 14.89
CA HIS A 32 -12.64 7.77 13.76
C HIS A 32 -11.95 9.15 13.81
N ALA A 33 -11.83 9.75 15.00
CA ALA A 33 -11.14 11.03 15.15
C ALA A 33 -9.65 10.92 14.80
N GLU A 34 -8.97 9.86 15.27
CA GLU A 34 -7.55 9.62 15.01
C GLU A 34 -7.27 9.16 13.57
N MET A 35 -8.16 8.34 13.00
CA MET A 35 -8.12 7.99 11.58
C MET A 35 -8.28 9.22 10.68
N GLY A 36 -9.15 10.18 11.03
CA GLY A 36 -9.35 11.39 10.24
C GLY A 36 -8.03 12.16 10.04
N GLU A 37 -7.28 12.33 11.12
CA GLU A 37 -5.99 13.04 11.09
C GLU A 37 -4.90 12.24 10.34
N GLY A 38 -4.90 10.91 10.50
CA GLY A 38 -3.99 10.02 9.78
C GLY A 38 -4.27 9.97 8.27
N VAL A 39 -5.55 9.89 7.88
CA VAL A 39 -6.00 9.83 6.48
C VAL A 39 -5.74 11.15 5.76
N GLU A 40 -5.97 12.29 6.41
CA GLU A 40 -5.68 13.60 5.83
C GLU A 40 -4.18 13.78 5.55
N LYS A 41 -3.32 13.47 6.54
CA LYS A 41 -1.86 13.56 6.38
C LYS A 41 -1.34 12.59 5.34
N PHE A 42 -1.85 11.35 5.33
CA PHE A 42 -1.50 10.36 4.31
C PHE A 42 -1.97 10.79 2.91
N GLY A 43 -3.18 11.32 2.79
CA GLY A 43 -3.74 11.83 1.55
C GLY A 43 -2.93 13.00 0.98
N LEU A 44 -2.55 13.95 1.83
CA LEU A 44 -1.65 15.04 1.45
C LEU A 44 -0.27 14.52 1.03
N GLY A 45 0.30 13.58 1.79
CA GLY A 45 1.58 12.96 1.47
C GLY A 45 1.56 12.26 0.10
N LEU A 46 0.50 11.49 -0.18
CA LEU A 46 0.31 10.83 -1.47
C LEU A 46 0.15 11.85 -2.61
N ALA A 47 -0.64 12.91 -2.41
CA ALA A 47 -0.83 13.97 -3.40
C ALA A 47 0.49 14.68 -3.73
N LEU A 48 1.28 15.01 -2.70
CA LEU A 48 2.62 15.59 -2.87
C LEU A 48 3.58 14.65 -3.58
N PHE A 49 3.53 13.35 -3.28
CA PHE A 49 4.39 12.35 -3.95
C PHE A 49 4.04 12.19 -5.43
N ILE A 50 2.75 12.16 -5.77
CA ILE A 50 2.28 12.16 -7.16
C ILE A 50 2.75 13.43 -7.88
N ALA A 51 2.57 14.61 -7.26
CA ALA A 51 3.02 15.88 -7.82
C ALA A 51 4.54 15.88 -8.05
N ALA A 52 5.32 15.43 -7.07
CA ALA A 52 6.77 15.29 -7.19
C ALA A 52 7.15 14.35 -8.34
N GLY A 53 6.45 13.22 -8.51
CA GLY A 53 6.64 12.31 -9.63
C GLY A 53 6.39 12.97 -11.00
N VAL A 54 5.32 13.76 -11.12
CA VAL A 54 5.01 14.53 -12.35
C VAL A 54 6.11 15.56 -12.64
N PHE A 55 6.55 16.32 -11.64
CA PHE A 55 7.62 17.30 -11.81
C PHE A 55 8.95 16.63 -12.14
N ALA A 56 9.30 15.51 -11.50
CA ALA A 56 10.50 14.75 -11.79
C ALA A 56 10.49 14.22 -13.23
N LEU A 57 9.38 13.61 -13.67
CA LEU A 57 9.21 13.16 -15.05
C LEU A 57 9.35 14.33 -16.04
N THR A 58 8.67 15.45 -15.76
CA THR A 58 8.73 16.65 -16.62
C THR A 58 10.16 17.19 -16.70
N GLY A 59 10.88 17.26 -15.58
CA GLY A 59 12.27 17.66 -15.53
C GLY A 59 13.17 16.75 -16.36
N VAL A 60 13.01 15.43 -16.26
CA VAL A 60 13.75 14.46 -17.09
C VAL A 60 13.46 14.69 -18.58
N LEU A 61 12.21 14.91 -18.98
CA LEU A 61 11.87 15.20 -20.38
C LEU A 61 12.55 16.49 -20.88
N VAL A 62 12.54 17.56 -20.07
CA VAL A 62 13.22 18.81 -20.38
C VAL A 62 14.74 18.60 -20.50
N LEU A 63 15.35 17.82 -19.60
CA LEU A 63 16.78 17.50 -19.67
C LEU A 63 17.14 16.68 -20.91
N ILE A 64 16.30 15.71 -21.30
CA ILE A 64 16.48 14.95 -22.54
C ILE A 64 16.42 15.89 -23.75
N LEU A 65 15.42 16.80 -23.80
CA LEU A 65 15.33 17.80 -24.87
C LEU A 65 16.55 18.73 -24.90
N ALA A 66 17.02 19.18 -23.73
CA ALA A 66 18.22 20.00 -23.62
C ALA A 66 19.46 19.24 -24.11
N LEU A 67 19.58 17.95 -23.79
CA LEU A 67 20.66 17.08 -24.28
C LEU A 67 20.61 16.92 -25.80
N VAL A 68 19.43 16.67 -26.38
CA VAL A 68 19.24 16.61 -27.84
C VAL A 68 19.67 17.92 -28.48
N LYS A 69 19.20 19.07 -27.97
CA LYS A 69 19.53 20.37 -28.53
C LYS A 69 21.01 20.72 -28.38
N GLY A 70 21.61 20.40 -27.23
CA GLY A 70 23.05 20.57 -27.01
C GLY A 70 23.88 19.75 -27.98
N LEU A 71 23.51 18.49 -28.21
CA LEU A 71 24.18 17.63 -29.17
C LEU A 71 23.94 18.05 -30.62
N ALA A 72 22.74 18.58 -30.92
CA ALA A 72 22.39 19.08 -32.24
C ALA A 72 23.29 20.25 -32.69
N VAL A 73 23.70 21.13 -31.77
CA VAL A 73 24.67 22.20 -32.06
C VAL A 73 26.01 21.62 -32.52
N LEU A 74 26.48 20.55 -31.87
CA LEU A 74 27.76 19.92 -32.22
C LEU A 74 27.66 19.13 -33.54
N LEU A 75 26.51 18.53 -33.81
CA LEU A 75 26.29 17.65 -34.97
C LEU A 75 25.69 18.39 -36.19
N SER A 76 25.34 19.67 -36.04
CA SER A 76 24.61 20.47 -37.03
C SER A 76 23.33 19.79 -37.56
N SER A 77 22.71 18.94 -36.74
CA SER A 77 21.53 18.16 -37.11
C SER A 77 20.72 17.73 -35.89
N ASP A 78 19.50 18.27 -35.79
CA ASP A 78 18.52 17.91 -34.76
C ASP A 78 18.10 16.44 -34.85
N ALA A 79 17.97 15.92 -36.08
CA ALA A 79 17.52 14.55 -36.31
C ALA A 79 18.55 13.51 -35.85
N LEU A 80 19.83 13.71 -36.18
CA LEU A 80 20.88 12.81 -35.75
C LEU A 80 21.10 12.86 -34.24
N ALA A 81 21.04 14.05 -33.64
CA ALA A 81 21.14 14.21 -32.19
C ALA A 81 20.00 13.48 -31.46
N ALA A 82 18.75 13.64 -31.94
CA ALA A 82 17.60 12.96 -31.38
C ALA A 82 17.71 11.43 -31.50
N LEU A 83 18.21 10.93 -32.64
CA LEU A 83 18.42 9.50 -32.88
C LEU A 83 19.48 8.92 -31.94
N ILE A 84 20.58 9.64 -31.70
CA ILE A 84 21.65 9.19 -30.79
C ILE A 84 21.15 9.15 -29.35
N VAL A 85 20.53 10.24 -28.87
CA VAL A 85 20.03 10.31 -27.49
C VAL A 85 18.90 9.30 -27.27
N GLY A 86 17.92 9.26 -28.19
CA GLY A 86 16.82 8.30 -28.13
C GLY A 86 17.30 6.85 -28.20
N GLY A 87 18.26 6.57 -29.07
CA GLY A 87 18.90 5.25 -29.19
C GLY A 87 19.62 4.84 -27.90
N ALA A 88 20.37 5.74 -27.28
CA ALA A 88 21.03 5.47 -26.00
C ALA A 88 20.02 5.15 -24.89
N PHE A 89 18.94 5.93 -24.77
CA PHE A 89 17.87 5.68 -23.81
C PHE A 89 17.14 4.34 -24.10
N ALA A 90 16.91 4.00 -25.36
CA ALA A 90 16.31 2.73 -25.75
C ALA A 90 17.19 1.54 -25.37
N LEU A 91 18.51 1.63 -25.57
CA LEU A 91 19.45 0.59 -25.16
C LEU A 91 19.45 0.39 -23.63
N ILE A 92 19.45 1.48 -22.87
CA ILE A 92 19.34 1.42 -21.40
C ILE A 92 18.01 0.77 -20.99
N ALA A 93 16.90 1.19 -21.60
CA ALA A 93 15.57 0.64 -21.30
C ALA A 93 15.48 -0.86 -21.60
N ILE A 94 16.03 -1.31 -22.73
CA ILE A 94 16.12 -2.74 -23.07
C ILE A 94 16.98 -3.47 -22.03
N GLY A 95 18.14 -2.91 -21.64
CA GLY A 95 19.00 -3.49 -20.62
C GLY A 95 18.30 -3.67 -19.28
N ILE A 96 17.59 -2.63 -18.81
CA ILE A 96 16.78 -2.69 -17.58
C ILE A 96 15.66 -3.70 -17.72
N ALA A 97 14.95 -3.75 -18.86
CA ALA A 97 13.85 -4.69 -19.08
C ALA A 97 14.33 -6.15 -19.08
N LEU A 98 15.46 -6.44 -19.73
CA LEU A 98 16.06 -7.77 -19.75
C LEU A 98 16.57 -8.18 -18.36
N TRP A 99 17.19 -7.25 -17.62
CA TRP A 99 17.62 -7.49 -16.24
C TRP A 99 16.44 -7.66 -15.28
N GLY A 100 15.39 -6.85 -15.44
CA GLY A 100 14.14 -6.98 -14.71
C GLY A 100 13.48 -8.33 -14.98
N ARG A 101 13.44 -8.78 -16.24
CA ARG A 101 12.94 -10.11 -16.61
C ARG A 101 13.74 -11.24 -15.99
N SER A 102 15.07 -11.13 -15.90
CA SER A 102 15.90 -12.16 -15.26
C SER A 102 15.73 -12.20 -13.74
N LYS A 103 15.40 -11.06 -13.12
CA LYS A 103 15.07 -10.95 -11.68
C LYS A 103 13.63 -11.30 -11.35
N ALA A 104 12.71 -11.13 -12.31
CA ALA A 104 11.30 -11.46 -12.19
C ALA A 104 11.01 -12.96 -12.42
N SER A 105 12.03 -13.82 -12.46
CA SER A 105 11.82 -15.27 -12.47
C SER A 105 10.99 -15.69 -11.26
N ILE A 106 9.97 -16.51 -11.52
CA ILE A 106 8.89 -16.96 -10.65
C ILE A 106 9.41 -17.92 -9.55
N SER A 107 10.44 -17.51 -8.81
CA SER A 107 10.83 -18.10 -7.53
C SER A 107 10.43 -17.17 -6.37
N GLY A 108 10.21 -15.87 -6.64
CA GLY A 108 9.68 -14.91 -5.67
C GLY A 108 8.15 -14.84 -5.58
N LEU A 109 7.43 -15.44 -6.54
CA LEU A 109 5.95 -15.55 -6.53
C LEU A 109 5.46 -16.94 -6.07
N GLU A 110 6.35 -17.81 -5.56
CA GLU A 110 5.99 -19.05 -4.86
C GLU A 110 5.38 -18.80 -3.46
N ALA A 111 4.91 -17.58 -3.16
CA ALA A 111 4.11 -17.26 -1.97
C ALA A 111 2.62 -17.62 -2.11
N ILE A 112 2.26 -18.55 -3.00
CA ILE A 112 0.96 -19.25 -3.01
C ILE A 112 1.21 -20.76 -3.11
N ARG A 113 1.99 -21.30 -2.18
CA ARG A 113 1.90 -22.73 -1.80
C ARG A 113 1.32 -22.91 -0.39
N THR A 114 0.58 -21.92 0.10
CA THR A 114 -0.30 -22.07 1.28
C THR A 114 -1.67 -22.65 0.91
N GLU A 115 -1.78 -23.42 -0.18
CA GLU A 115 -2.96 -24.27 -0.40
C GLU A 115 -2.83 -25.59 0.38
N ARG A 116 -1.60 -26.07 0.61
CA ARG A 116 -1.37 -27.40 1.18
C ARG A 116 -1.45 -27.44 2.71
N GLN A 117 -1.38 -26.30 3.41
CA GLN A 117 -1.59 -26.22 4.85
C GLN A 117 -3.06 -25.99 5.25
N VAL A 118 -3.87 -25.35 4.40
CA VAL A 118 -5.30 -25.12 4.69
C VAL A 118 -6.10 -26.44 4.66
N HIS A 119 -5.69 -27.40 3.83
CA HIS A 119 -6.32 -28.73 3.80
C HIS A 119 -5.99 -29.62 5.01
N GLU A 120 -4.86 -29.40 5.69
CA GLU A 120 -4.47 -30.20 6.85
C GLU A 120 -5.16 -29.71 8.15
N ASP A 121 -5.37 -28.40 8.27
CA ASP A 121 -6.04 -27.78 9.44
C ASP A 121 -7.55 -28.07 9.53
N THR A 122 -8.18 -28.53 8.45
CA THR A 122 -9.60 -28.90 8.48
C THR A 122 -9.83 -30.19 9.28
N ARG A 123 -8.82 -31.07 9.37
CA ARG A 123 -8.93 -32.37 10.06
C ARG A 123 -8.96 -32.22 11.59
N ILE A 124 -8.30 -31.20 12.12
CA ILE A 124 -8.25 -30.93 13.57
C ILE A 124 -9.57 -30.34 14.08
N ILE A 125 -10.31 -29.62 13.23
CA ILE A 125 -11.62 -29.07 13.58
C ILE A 125 -12.70 -30.16 13.57
N THR A 126 -12.56 -31.19 12.73
CA THR A 126 -13.53 -32.30 12.68
C THR A 126 -13.40 -33.27 13.86
N GLU A 127 -12.20 -33.47 14.40
CA GLU A 127 -12.00 -34.30 15.61
C GLU A 127 -12.59 -33.67 16.87
N ARG A 128 -12.53 -32.34 17.03
CA ARG A 128 -13.05 -31.65 18.23
C ARG A 128 -14.57 -31.43 18.27
N MET A 129 -15.27 -31.69 17.17
CA MET A 129 -16.74 -31.66 17.14
C MET A 129 -17.36 -33.06 17.18
N GLY A 130 -16.53 -34.11 17.20
CA GLY A 130 -16.93 -35.52 17.31
C GLY A 130 -16.81 -36.12 18.71
N GLU A 131 -16.28 -35.36 19.69
CA GLU A 131 -16.35 -35.64 21.14
C GLU A 131 -17.43 -34.76 21.79
#